data_AF-H8IHV0-F1
#
_entry.id   AF-H8IHV0-F1
#
_cell.length_a   1.000
_cell.length_b   1.000
_cell.length_c   1.000
_cell.angle_alpha   90.00
_cell.angle_beta   90.00
_cell.angle_gamma   90.00
#
_symmetry.space_group_name_H-M   'P 1'
#
loop_
_entity.id
_entity.type
_entity.pdbx_description
1 polymer ?
#
loop_
_entity_poly.entity_id
_entity_poly.type
_entity_poly.pdbx_seq_one_letter_code
_entity_poly.pdbx_strand_id
1 'polypeptide(L)'
;MSATGVASRKKTSNLDNLTLSRKEGWREYVEAPRRIRPEELSRGQIRRLGDAAADIYNQRRADWHNNIGPLRTPQLAMLHEDLWDIMDSSTQDGNHAKGAVAIDGYPGLGKTWAAETFAKEFHKREIGRAW
;
A
#
# COMPACT_ATOMS: atom_id res chain seq x y z
N MET A 1 -19.54 -27.42 23.72
CA MET A 1 -19.97 -26.08 24.18
C MET A 1 -18.91 -25.10 23.71
N SER A 2 -19.22 -24.39 22.64
CA SER A 2 -18.32 -23.49 21.91
C SER A 2 -18.50 -22.06 22.39
N ALA A 3 -17.41 -21.28 22.40
CA ALA A 3 -17.44 -19.85 22.14
C ALA A 3 -16.06 -19.38 21.68
N THR A 4 -15.73 -19.64 20.41
CA THR A 4 -14.64 -18.95 19.73
C THR A 4 -15.10 -17.52 19.47
N GLY A 5 -14.51 -16.56 20.17
CA GLY A 5 -14.82 -15.14 20.01
C GLY A 5 -14.53 -14.68 18.58
N VAL A 6 -15.58 -14.49 17.80
CA VAL A 6 -15.49 -13.79 16.52
C VAL A 6 -15.13 -12.35 16.83
N ALA A 7 -13.91 -11.95 16.49
CA ALA A 7 -13.47 -10.56 16.57
C ALA A 7 -14.50 -9.69 15.84
N SER A 8 -15.17 -8.82 16.59
CA SER A 8 -16.11 -7.85 16.05
C SER A 8 -15.36 -6.97 15.05
N ARG A 9 -15.60 -7.19 13.76
CA ARG A 9 -15.17 -6.30 12.69
C ARG A 9 -15.88 -4.96 12.96
N LYS A 10 -15.18 -4.02 13.61
CA LYS A 10 -15.68 -2.66 13.85
C LYS A 10 -16.29 -2.18 12.55
N LYS A 11 -17.57 -1.81 12.57
CA LYS A 11 -18.25 -1.12 11.47
C LYS A 11 -17.55 0.21 11.28
N THR A 12 -16.51 0.23 10.48
CA THR A 12 -15.90 1.44 9.98
C THR A 12 -16.95 2.16 9.15
N SER A 13 -17.11 3.45 9.41
CA SER A 13 -18.05 4.30 8.68
C SER A 13 -17.79 4.17 7.18
N ASN A 14 -18.88 4.17 6.42
CA ASN A 14 -19.10 3.50 5.13
C ASN A 14 -18.04 3.62 4.01
N LEU A 15 -17.05 4.51 4.06
CA LEU A 15 -16.04 4.70 3.01
C LEU A 15 -14.71 5.29 3.54
N ASP A 16 -14.43 5.17 4.85
CA ASP A 16 -13.27 5.84 5.45
C ASP A 16 -11.93 5.37 4.85
N ASN A 17 -11.85 4.11 4.41
CA ASN A 17 -10.71 3.54 3.69
C ASN A 17 -10.54 4.08 2.26
N LEU A 18 -11.56 4.73 1.67
CA LEU A 18 -11.50 5.28 0.32
C LEU A 18 -11.07 6.75 0.29
N THR A 19 -11.30 7.48 1.39
CA THR A 19 -11.09 8.93 1.38
C THR A 19 -9.70 9.33 1.86
N LEU A 20 -8.99 8.49 2.63
CA LEU A 20 -7.70 8.78 3.30
C LEU A 20 -7.64 10.11 4.09
N SER A 21 -8.76 10.85 4.16
CA SER A 21 -8.91 12.15 4.79
C SER A 21 -8.97 12.07 6.32
N ARG A 22 -9.13 10.86 6.88
CA ARG A 22 -9.19 10.60 8.31
C ARG A 22 -8.00 9.74 8.73
N LYS A 23 -7.52 9.97 9.96
CA LYS A 23 -6.41 9.20 10.54
C LYS A 23 -6.74 7.70 10.63
N GLU A 24 -7.99 7.34 10.86
CA GLU A 24 -8.45 5.95 10.93
C GLU A 24 -8.34 5.26 9.57
N GLY A 25 -8.85 5.91 8.51
CA GLY A 25 -8.75 5.39 7.14
C GLY A 25 -7.30 5.32 6.63
N TRP A 26 -6.49 6.34 6.96
CA TRP A 26 -5.05 6.32 6.69
C TRP A 26 -4.36 5.15 7.38
N ARG A 27 -4.62 4.95 8.68
CA ARG A 27 -4.04 3.85 9.45
C ARG A 27 -4.41 2.49 8.87
N GLU A 28 -5.68 2.28 8.53
CA GLU A 28 -6.15 1.05 7.87
C GLU A 28 -5.43 0.83 6.54
N TYR A 29 -5.26 1.87 5.73
CA TYR A 29 -4.52 1.81 4.49
C TYR A 29 -3.04 1.44 4.69
N VAL A 30 -2.38 2.00 5.70
CA VAL A 30 -0.96 1.74 5.99
C VAL A 30 -0.74 0.33 6.55
N GLU A 31 -1.57 -0.09 7.50
CA GLU A 31 -1.49 -1.39 8.19
C GLU A 31 -2.06 -2.55 7.35
N ALA A 32 -2.76 -2.26 6.24
CA ALA A 32 -3.30 -3.29 5.36
C ALA A 32 -2.22 -4.31 4.94
N PRO A 33 -2.51 -5.62 5.04
CA PRO A 33 -1.54 -6.67 4.75
C PRO A 33 -1.07 -6.59 3.29
N ARG A 34 0.23 -6.83 3.07
CA ARG A 34 0.78 -6.92 1.72
C ARG A 34 0.12 -8.08 1.00
N ARG A 35 -0.37 -7.83 -0.22
CA ARG A 35 -0.92 -8.90 -1.06
C ARG A 35 0.18 -9.88 -1.42
N ILE A 36 -0.10 -11.17 -1.21
CA ILE A 36 0.84 -12.25 -1.49
C ILE A 36 0.73 -12.56 -2.99
N ARG A 37 1.87 -12.48 -3.69
CA ARG A 37 1.94 -12.93 -5.09
C ARG A 37 1.69 -14.45 -5.12
N PRO A 38 0.75 -14.94 -5.94
CA PRO A 38 0.59 -16.37 -6.15
C PRO A 38 1.89 -17.00 -6.67
N GLU A 39 2.08 -18.29 -6.40
CA GLU A 39 3.19 -19.06 -6.95
C GLU A 39 3.23 -18.98 -8.48
N GLU A 40 4.42 -18.93 -9.05
CA GLU A 40 4.60 -18.87 -10.50
C GLU A 40 4.58 -20.28 -11.10
N LEU A 41 3.40 -20.75 -11.48
CA LEU A 41 3.28 -22.02 -12.20
C LEU A 41 3.48 -21.82 -13.70
N SER A 42 4.36 -22.62 -14.29
CA SER A 42 4.47 -22.78 -15.74
C SER A 42 3.17 -23.35 -16.34
N ARG A 43 2.98 -23.16 -17.64
CA ARG A 43 1.84 -23.73 -18.38
C ARG A 43 1.68 -25.24 -18.17
N GLY A 44 2.80 -25.97 -18.12
CA GLY A 44 2.80 -27.41 -17.87
C GLY A 44 2.48 -27.80 -16.42
N GLN A 45 2.79 -26.95 -15.44
CA GLN A 45 2.35 -27.16 -14.05
C GLN A 45 0.86 -26.89 -13.90
N ILE A 46 0.33 -25.84 -14.53
CA ILE A 46 -1.10 -25.51 -14.49
C ILE A 46 -1.94 -26.65 -15.10
N ARG A 47 -1.50 -27.20 -16.25
CA ARG A 47 -2.19 -28.35 -16.88
C ARG A 47 -2.15 -29.65 -16.06
N ARG A 48 -1.21 -29.76 -15.12
CA ARG A 48 -1.11 -30.91 -14.21
C ARG A 48 -1.96 -30.73 -12.95
N LEU A 49 -2.49 -29.52 -12.71
CA LEU A 49 -3.51 -29.32 -11.69
C LEU A 49 -4.80 -30.00 -12.15
N GLY A 50 -5.52 -30.64 -11.23
CA GLY A 50 -6.91 -31.01 -11.47
C GLY A 50 -7.79 -29.76 -11.62
N ASP A 51 -8.94 -29.88 -12.26
CA ASP A 51 -9.80 -28.74 -12.64
C ASP A 51 -10.13 -27.81 -11.46
N ALA A 52 -10.48 -28.37 -10.29
CA ALA A 52 -10.77 -27.59 -9.09
C ALA A 52 -9.55 -26.79 -8.58
N ALA A 53 -8.35 -27.37 -8.65
CA ALA A 53 -7.13 -26.69 -8.23
C ALA A 53 -6.70 -25.62 -9.24
N ALA A 54 -6.91 -25.86 -10.54
CA ALA A 54 -6.65 -24.87 -11.58
C ALA A 54 -7.58 -23.65 -11.45
N ASP A 55 -8.85 -23.85 -11.12
CA ASP A 55 -9.83 -22.77 -10.91
C ASP A 55 -9.42 -21.87 -9.72
N ILE A 56 -9.12 -22.48 -8.56
CA ILE A 56 -8.64 -21.75 -7.37
C ILE A 56 -7.36 -20.97 -7.69
N TYR A 57 -6.41 -21.58 -8.41
CA TYR A 57 -5.18 -20.91 -8.80
C TYR A 57 -5.45 -19.71 -9.72
N ASN A 58 -6.34 -19.86 -10.70
CA ASN A 58 -6.71 -18.78 -11.61
C ASN A 58 -7.44 -17.64 -10.90
N GLN A 59 -8.34 -17.94 -9.96
CA GLN A 59 -8.99 -16.94 -9.12
C GLN A 59 -7.96 -16.15 -8.32
N ARG A 60 -7.03 -16.82 -7.63
CA ARG A 60 -5.94 -16.15 -6.88
C ARG A 60 -5.07 -15.28 -7.77
N ARG A 61 -4.79 -15.73 -9.00
CA ARG A 61 -4.05 -14.91 -9.99
C ARG A 61 -4.85 -13.71 -10.44
N ALA A 62 -6.12 -13.84 -10.77
CA ALA A 62 -6.97 -12.72 -11.15
C ALA A 62 -7.08 -11.70 -10.01
N ASP A 63 -7.33 -12.19 -8.80
CA ASP A 63 -7.40 -11.39 -7.59
C ASP A 63 -6.09 -10.67 -7.29
N TRP A 64 -4.93 -11.21 -7.67
CA TRP A 64 -3.65 -10.52 -7.55
C TRP A 64 -3.44 -9.48 -8.66
N HIS A 65 -3.70 -9.83 -9.93
CA HIS A 65 -3.48 -8.94 -11.08
C HIS A 65 -4.41 -7.72 -11.07
N ASN A 66 -5.69 -7.88 -10.67
CA ASN A 66 -6.68 -6.80 -10.60
C ASN A 66 -6.37 -5.73 -9.54
N ASN A 67 -5.33 -5.99 -8.77
CA ASN A 67 -5.08 -5.47 -7.45
C ASN A 67 -3.58 -5.27 -7.23
N ILE A 68 -2.82 -5.37 -8.33
CA ILE A 68 -1.40 -5.09 -8.32
C ILE A 68 -1.24 -3.62 -7.96
N GLY A 69 -0.41 -3.36 -6.96
CA GLY A 69 0.01 -2.00 -6.69
C GLY A 69 0.72 -1.44 -7.92
N PRO A 70 0.84 -0.12 -8.06
CA PRO A 70 1.51 0.48 -9.18
C PRO A 70 2.92 -0.04 -9.39
N LEU A 71 3.27 -0.09 -10.67
CA LEU A 71 4.56 -0.53 -11.11
C LEU A 71 5.59 0.48 -10.65
N ARG A 72 6.62 0.00 -9.93
CA ARG A 72 7.73 0.83 -9.50
C ARG A 72 8.58 1.19 -10.71
N THR A 73 8.21 2.27 -11.40
CA THR A 73 8.97 2.79 -12.53
C THR A 73 10.26 3.44 -12.03
N PRO A 74 11.29 3.57 -12.88
CA PRO A 74 12.51 4.31 -12.54
C PRO A 74 12.21 5.75 -12.08
N GLN A 75 11.25 6.42 -12.73
CA GLN A 75 10.85 7.79 -12.40
C GLN A 75 10.23 7.90 -11.01
N LEU A 76 9.37 6.95 -10.64
CA LEU A 76 8.80 6.89 -9.29
C LEU A 76 9.87 6.61 -8.24
N ALA A 77 10.81 5.71 -8.55
CA ALA A 77 11.91 5.40 -7.64
C ALA A 77 12.76 6.65 -7.36
N MET A 78 13.16 7.38 -8.41
CA MET A 78 13.90 8.63 -8.27
C MET A 78 13.15 9.67 -7.43
N LEU A 79 11.85 9.88 -7.72
CA LEU A 79 11.02 10.78 -6.92
C LEU A 79 10.98 10.39 -5.44
N HIS A 80 10.91 9.09 -5.13
CA HIS A 80 10.90 8.63 -3.74
C HIS A 80 12.24 8.84 -3.04
N GLU A 81 13.37 8.65 -3.73
CA GLU A 81 14.69 8.98 -3.16
C GLU A 81 14.80 10.49 -2.87
N ASP A 82 14.42 11.35 -3.82
CA ASP A 82 14.44 12.81 -3.63
C ASP A 82 13.57 13.23 -2.43
N LEU A 83 12.40 12.60 -2.26
CA LEU A 83 11.51 12.85 -1.13
C LEU A 83 12.14 12.41 0.21
N TRP A 84 12.88 11.30 0.23
CA TRP A 84 13.59 10.87 1.44
C TRP A 84 14.68 11.85 1.82
N ASP A 85 15.51 12.28 0.87
CA ASP A 85 16.58 13.25 1.10
C ASP A 85 16.04 14.57 1.67
N ILE A 86 14.93 15.07 1.11
CA ILE A 86 14.29 16.29 1.60
C ILE A 86 13.72 16.07 3.00
N MET A 87 13.03 14.97 3.25
CA MET A 87 12.41 14.72 4.56
C MET A 87 13.44 14.47 5.66
N ASP A 88 14.54 13.76 5.36
CA ASP A 88 15.60 13.46 6.32
C ASP A 88 16.48 14.69 6.61
N SER A 89 16.65 15.60 5.63
CA SER A 89 17.31 16.89 5.88
C SER A 89 16.44 17.90 6.64
N SER A 90 15.14 17.63 6.79
CA SER A 90 14.16 18.52 7.43
C SER A 90 14.05 18.34 8.95
N THR A 91 15.02 17.72 9.63
CA THR A 91 15.09 17.71 11.10
C THR A 91 15.28 19.13 11.64
N GLN A 92 14.18 19.80 11.97
CA GLN A 92 14.19 21.16 12.52
C GLN A 92 13.58 21.23 13.92
N ASP A 93 14.31 21.85 14.83
CA ASP A 93 13.84 22.27 16.15
C ASP A 93 12.89 23.48 16.03
N GLY A 94 11.62 23.20 15.70
CA GLY A 94 10.42 23.96 16.07
C GLY A 94 10.23 25.42 15.63
N ASN A 95 11.26 26.13 15.15
CA ASN A 95 11.20 27.59 14.96
C ASN A 95 11.13 28.02 13.48
N HIS A 96 11.17 27.08 12.53
CA HIS A 96 11.14 27.36 11.09
C HIS A 96 10.01 26.60 10.39
N ALA A 97 9.59 27.12 9.24
CA ALA A 97 8.51 26.52 8.45
C ALA A 97 8.89 25.09 8.03
N LYS A 98 7.97 24.14 8.24
CA LYS A 98 8.14 22.75 7.82
C LYS A 98 8.47 22.70 6.32
N GLY A 99 9.54 22.00 5.96
CA GLY A 99 9.87 21.77 4.55
C GLY A 99 8.66 21.17 3.82
N ALA A 100 8.36 21.71 2.64
CA ALA A 100 7.27 21.24 1.79
C ALA A 100 7.82 20.88 0.41
N VAL A 101 7.30 19.80 -0.18
CA VAL A 101 7.63 19.39 -1.54
C VAL A 101 6.39 19.52 -2.41
N ALA A 102 6.54 20.22 -3.54
CA ALA A 102 5.49 20.32 -4.55
C ALA A 102 5.75 19.26 -5.63
N ILE A 103 4.78 18.36 -5.85
CA ILE A 103 4.80 17.35 -6.91
C ILE A 103 3.84 17.82 -8.02
N ASP A 104 4.38 18.21 -9.17
CA ASP A 104 3.60 18.68 -10.32
C ASP A 104 3.68 17.73 -11.53
N GLY A 105 2.70 17.81 -12.42
CA GLY A 105 2.59 17.00 -13.63
C GLY A 105 1.15 16.87 -14.14
N TYR A 106 0.96 16.31 -15.33
CA TYR A 106 -0.38 16.16 -15.93
C TYR A 106 -1.34 15.29 -15.07
N PRO A 107 -2.66 15.53 -15.16
CA PRO A 107 -3.66 14.63 -14.60
C PRO A 107 -3.47 13.19 -15.08
N GLY A 108 -3.72 12.20 -14.22
CA GLY A 108 -3.57 10.78 -14.57
C GLY A 108 -2.16 10.20 -14.46
N LEU A 109 -1.12 11.01 -14.20
CA LEU A 109 0.27 10.52 -14.02
C LEU A 109 0.56 9.93 -12.62
N GLY A 110 -0.46 9.74 -11.79
CA GLY A 110 -0.29 9.09 -10.50
C GLY A 110 0.39 9.93 -9.40
N LYS A 111 0.35 11.27 -9.48
CA LYS A 111 0.95 12.17 -8.46
C LYS A 111 0.45 11.90 -7.04
N THR A 112 -0.87 11.88 -6.87
CA THR A 112 -1.52 11.57 -5.60
C THR A 112 -1.05 10.22 -5.08
N TRP A 113 -0.98 9.24 -5.96
CA TRP A 113 -0.54 7.90 -5.60
C TRP A 113 0.95 7.84 -5.22
N ALA A 114 1.82 8.56 -5.92
CA ALA A 114 3.23 8.66 -5.60
C ALA A 114 3.44 9.25 -4.19
N ALA A 115 2.68 10.30 -3.86
CA ALA A 115 2.67 10.93 -2.54
C ALA A 115 2.13 9.97 -1.46
N GLU A 116 0.99 9.30 -1.68
CA GLU A 116 0.39 8.34 -0.75
C GLU A 116 1.32 7.16 -0.46
N THR A 117 1.99 6.63 -1.48
CA THR A 117 2.90 5.49 -1.35
C THR A 117 4.15 5.85 -0.58
N PHE A 118 4.72 7.03 -0.84
CA PHE A 118 5.83 7.56 -0.04
C PHE A 118 5.39 7.77 1.40
N ALA A 119 4.28 8.47 1.62
CA ALA A 119 3.76 8.77 2.95
C ALA A 119 3.46 7.51 3.76
N LYS A 120 3.00 6.42 3.11
CA LYS A 120 2.79 5.12 3.76
C LYS A 120 4.08 4.52 4.31
N GLU A 121 5.16 4.53 3.53
CA GLU A 121 6.45 4.01 3.98
C GLU A 121 7.11 4.94 5.01
N PHE A 122 7.00 6.26 4.82
CA PHE A 122 7.38 7.26 5.83
C PHE A 122 6.69 7.01 7.17
N HIS A 123 5.37 6.86 7.17
CA HIS A 123 4.58 6.59 8.38
C HIS A 123 5.03 5.32 9.11
N LYS A 124 5.26 4.22 8.38
CA LYS A 124 5.76 2.98 9.00
C LYS A 124 7.12 3.16 9.65
N ARG A 125 8.03 3.91 9.01
CA ARG A 125 9.36 4.21 9.55
C ARG A 125 9.27 5.03 10.83
N GLU A 126 8.50 6.11 10.81
CA GLU A 126 8.39 7.01 11.97
C GLU A 126 7.67 6.35 13.16
N ILE A 127 6.61 5.58 12.92
CA ILE A 127 6.02 4.77 13.99
C ILE A 127 7.02 3.74 14.49
N GLY A 128 7.74 3.04 13.61
CA GLY A 128 8.76 2.08 14.02
C GLY A 128 9.91 2.67 14.86
N ARG A 129 10.18 3.97 14.75
CA ARG A 129 11.15 4.72 15.58
C ARG A 129 10.57 5.17 16.93
N ALA A 130 9.26 5.32 17.03
CA ALA A 130 8.57 5.85 18.20
C ALA A 130 8.30 4.80 19.31
N TRP A 131 8.79 3.57 19.15
CA TRP A 131 8.66 2.46 20.09
C TRP A 131 10.02 1.87 20.46
#